data_AF-A0A6J8AQ02-F1
#
_entry.id   AF-A0A6J8AQ02-F1
#
_cell.length_a   1.000
_cell.length_b   1.000
_cell.length_c   1.000
_cell.angle_alpha   90.00
_cell.angle_beta   90.00
_cell.angle_gamma   90.00
#
_symmetry.space_group_name_H-M   'P 1'
#
loop_
_entity.id
_entity.type
_entity.pdbx_description
1 polymer ?
#
loop_
_entity_poly.entity_id
_entity_poly.type
_entity_poly.pdbx_seq_one_letter_code
_entity_poly.pdbx_strand_id
1 'polypeptide(L)'
;MQFPLRPAAAKTIHRSQRDTLNILVVDLTSHCKIDHTHYVALSRITIQGLQILHLQENKISINFAVKKEKEHLRKNPPATSLTFLNEIPNKYRIVFLNANSLHKHIEDVRSDYSLTSADLICFCETKFLPCDNEYLTKLQNFHTYRQDSIAPQGHIRPSYGLAIYYKECTSVDGYPIDVNSKTIESSLIQLQYPINDLLVCFLYRPPKTPIKSLLTHLNTLK
;
A
#
# COMPACT_ATOMS: atom_id res chain seq x y z
N MET A 1 14.98 3.29 32.71
CA MET A 1 13.86 3.53 31.78
C MET A 1 14.37 4.45 30.67
N GLN A 2 14.43 3.99 29.42
CA GLN A 2 14.88 4.79 28.27
C GLN A 2 13.66 5.16 27.42
N PHE A 3 13.46 6.45 27.16
CA PHE A 3 12.40 6.91 26.27
C PHE A 3 12.73 6.56 24.81
N PRO A 4 11.74 6.13 23.99
CA PRO A 4 11.94 5.77 22.58
C PRO A 4 12.05 7.00 21.68
N LEU A 5 12.84 8.00 22.08
CA LEU A 5 13.11 9.21 21.31
C LEU A 5 14.58 9.22 20.88
N ARG A 6 14.86 9.77 19.69
CA ARG A 6 16.24 9.99 19.20
C ARG A 6 16.35 11.41 18.64
N PRO A 7 17.44 12.14 18.93
CA PRO A 7 17.73 13.39 18.25
C PRO A 7 17.69 13.20 16.73
N ALA A 8 16.94 14.04 16.03
CA ALA A 8 16.70 13.92 14.58
C ALA A 8 17.41 14.99 13.74
N ALA A 9 18.18 15.88 14.37
CA ALA A 9 18.92 16.94 13.69
C ALA A 9 20.05 16.40 12.79
N ALA A 10 20.60 15.23 13.13
CA ALA A 10 21.56 14.50 12.32
C ALA A 10 21.06 13.08 12.08
N LYS A 11 21.26 12.57 10.86
CA LYS A 11 20.88 11.21 10.47
C LYS A 11 21.93 10.60 9.56
N THR A 12 22.00 9.27 9.56
CA THR A 12 22.88 8.55 8.65
C THR A 12 22.39 8.66 7.21
N ILE A 13 23.33 8.62 6.26
CA ILE A 13 23.03 8.67 4.81
C ILE A 13 22.01 7.59 4.43
N HIS A 14 22.14 6.38 4.97
CA HIS A 14 21.19 5.28 4.76
C HIS A 14 19.76 5.64 5.18
N ARG A 15 19.58 6.34 6.30
CA ARG A 15 18.25 6.76 6.77
C ARG A 15 17.69 7.95 5.99
N SER A 16 18.53 8.64 5.21
CA SER A 16 18.15 9.80 4.40
C SER A 16 17.65 9.47 2.98
N GLN A 17 17.65 8.19 2.57
CA GLN A 17 17.49 7.78 1.16
C GLN A 17 16.15 8.18 0.49
N ARG A 18 15.20 8.74 1.23
CA ARG A 18 13.90 9.21 0.71
C ARG A 18 13.57 10.66 1.06
N ASP A 19 14.52 11.37 1.65
CA ASP A 19 14.27 12.73 2.13
C ASP A 19 14.69 13.76 1.09
N THR A 20 13.97 14.87 1.06
CA THR A 20 14.35 16.11 0.36
C THR A 20 14.56 17.18 1.43
N LEU A 21 15.75 17.78 1.46
CA LEU A 21 16.13 18.77 2.47
C LEU A 21 16.52 20.09 1.79
N ASN A 22 16.19 21.22 2.43
CA ASN A 22 16.50 22.55 1.90
C ASN A 22 17.91 23.03 2.25
N ILE A 23 18.44 22.61 3.41
CA ILE A 23 19.78 22.92 3.89
C ILE A 23 20.37 21.65 4.50
N LEU A 24 21.61 21.31 4.13
CA LEU A 24 22.26 20.08 4.56
C LEU A 24 23.78 20.26 4.65
N VAL A 25 24.32 19.94 5.82
CA VAL A 25 25.75 19.70 6.01
C VAL A 25 25.99 18.20 5.94
N VAL A 26 26.80 17.75 4.98
CA VAL A 26 27.14 16.33 4.80
C VAL A 26 28.61 16.12 5.11
N ASP A 27 28.90 15.28 6.10
CA ASP A 27 30.24 14.72 6.29
C ASP A 27 30.35 13.38 5.55
N LEU A 28 31.26 13.30 4.58
CA LEU A 28 31.50 12.12 3.76
C LEU A 28 32.71 11.32 4.23
N THR A 29 33.20 11.59 5.44
CA THR A 29 34.19 10.75 6.10
C THR A 29 33.62 9.36 6.31
N SER A 30 34.20 8.37 5.64
CA SER A 30 33.82 6.97 5.82
C SER A 30 35.05 6.10 6.01
N HIS A 31 35.00 5.13 6.91
CA HIS A 31 36.06 4.13 7.05
C HIS A 31 36.00 3.09 5.92
N CYS A 32 34.82 2.84 5.36
CA CYS A 32 34.58 1.80 4.36
C CYS A 32 34.13 2.40 3.03
N LYS A 33 34.51 1.75 1.92
CA LYS A 33 33.98 2.06 0.59
C LYS A 33 32.64 1.34 0.42
N ILE A 34 31.56 2.10 0.42
CA ILE A 34 30.19 1.59 0.23
C ILE A 34 29.63 2.21 -1.04
N ASP A 35 29.32 1.37 -2.03
CA ASP A 35 28.80 1.79 -3.32
C ASP A 35 27.57 2.70 -3.17
N HIS A 36 27.50 3.72 -4.03
CA HIS A 36 26.38 4.67 -4.11
C HIS A 36 26.14 5.57 -2.88
N THR A 37 26.86 5.41 -1.77
CA THR A 37 26.63 6.20 -0.55
C THR A 37 26.81 7.70 -0.77
N HIS A 38 27.87 8.10 -1.48
CA HIS A 38 28.12 9.50 -1.84
C HIS A 38 26.99 10.07 -2.69
N TYR A 39 26.53 9.31 -3.69
CA TYR A 39 25.37 9.68 -4.52
C TYR A 39 24.09 9.83 -3.68
N VAL A 40 23.82 8.88 -2.77
CA VAL A 40 22.64 8.95 -1.88
C VAL A 40 22.69 10.19 -1.01
N ALA A 41 23.86 10.58 -0.50
CA ALA A 41 24.00 11.76 0.35
C ALA A 41 23.78 13.07 -0.42
N LEU A 42 24.39 13.18 -1.60
CA LEU A 42 24.36 14.40 -2.40
C LEU A 42 23.05 14.58 -3.18
N SER A 43 22.31 13.51 -3.47
CA SER A 43 21.04 13.56 -4.20
C SER A 43 19.85 14.12 -3.40
N ARG A 44 20.05 14.54 -2.15
CA ARG A 44 18.97 14.99 -1.24
C ARG A 44 18.65 16.47 -1.30
N ILE A 45 19.49 17.26 -1.95
CA ILE A 45 19.47 18.71 -1.85
C ILE A 45 19.98 19.35 -3.14
N THR A 46 19.55 20.59 -3.38
CA THR A 46 20.09 21.45 -4.43
C THR A 46 21.40 22.10 -4.00
N ILE A 47 22.24 22.52 -4.95
CA ILE A 47 23.59 23.03 -4.67
C ILE A 47 23.58 24.24 -3.70
N GLN A 48 22.53 25.06 -3.72
CA GLN A 48 22.41 26.30 -2.95
C GLN A 48 22.39 26.09 -1.42
N GLY A 49 21.91 24.92 -0.95
CA GLY A 49 21.80 24.62 0.48
C GLY A 49 22.80 23.58 0.99
N LEU A 50 23.78 23.18 0.16
CA LEU A 50 24.67 22.07 0.44
C LEU A 50 26.04 22.53 0.93
N GLN A 51 26.45 22.03 2.10
CA GLN A 51 27.82 22.14 2.58
C GLN A 51 28.44 20.73 2.68
N ILE A 52 29.56 20.51 2.00
CA ILE A 52 30.26 19.22 1.99
C ILE A 52 31.48 19.32 2.91
N LEU A 53 31.59 18.39 3.85
CA LEU A 53 32.76 18.18 4.69
C LEU A 53 33.45 16.87 4.28
N HIS A 54 34.78 16.91 4.18
CA HIS A 54 35.64 15.73 4.00
C HIS A 54 35.24 14.80 2.84
N LEU A 55 35.13 15.34 1.62
CA LEU A 55 34.87 14.52 0.43
C LEU A 55 36.01 13.52 0.16
N GLN A 56 35.68 12.24 0.08
CA GLN A 56 36.64 11.16 -0.23
C GLN A 56 36.40 10.62 -1.64
N GLU A 57 36.86 11.34 -2.66
CA GLU A 57 36.58 11.04 -4.09
C GLU A 57 36.97 9.62 -4.50
N ASN A 58 38.06 9.08 -3.97
CA ASN A 58 38.52 7.71 -4.20
C ASN A 58 37.52 6.62 -3.76
N LYS A 59 36.57 6.98 -2.90
CA LYS A 59 35.49 6.10 -2.40
C LYS A 59 34.17 6.29 -3.13
N ILE A 60 34.10 7.19 -4.12
CA ILE A 60 32.96 7.25 -5.03
C ILE A 60 33.01 6.00 -5.92
N SER A 61 32.02 5.12 -5.75
CA SER A 61 31.89 3.91 -6.54
C SER A 61 30.45 3.54 -6.84
N ILE A 62 30.33 2.76 -7.92
CA ILE A 62 29.08 2.25 -8.46
C ILE A 62 29.22 0.73 -8.47
N ASN A 63 28.20 0.05 -7.96
CA ASN A 63 28.15 -1.40 -8.03
C ASN A 63 28.03 -1.86 -9.49
N PHE A 64 28.93 -2.75 -9.92
CA PHE A 64 28.95 -3.22 -11.31
C PHE A 64 27.67 -3.97 -11.71
N ALA A 65 27.05 -4.72 -10.80
CA ALA A 65 25.79 -5.41 -11.07
C ALA A 65 24.66 -4.42 -11.32
N VAL A 66 24.59 -3.31 -10.58
CA VAL A 66 23.62 -2.23 -10.80
C VAL A 66 23.85 -1.55 -12.16
N LYS A 67 25.11 -1.32 -12.54
CA LYS A 67 25.44 -0.76 -13.87
C LYS A 67 24.99 -1.70 -14.99
N LYS A 68 25.32 -2.98 -14.88
CA LYS A 68 24.93 -4.03 -15.84
C LYS A 68 23.40 -4.11 -15.96
N GLU A 69 22.69 -4.09 -14.84
CA GLU A 69 21.22 -4.15 -14.84
C GLU A 69 20.60 -2.89 -15.48
N LYS A 70 21.12 -1.70 -15.20
CA LYS A 70 20.67 -0.46 -15.87
C LYS A 70 20.89 -0.51 -17.38
N GLU A 71 22.01 -1.04 -17.84
CA GLU A 71 22.27 -1.22 -19.28
C GLU A 71 21.36 -2.28 -19.89
N HIS A 72 21.08 -3.36 -19.17
CA HIS A 72 20.12 -4.39 -19.57
C HIS A 72 18.71 -3.81 -19.73
N LEU A 73 18.19 -3.09 -18.74
CA LEU A 73 16.85 -2.46 -18.79
C LEU A 73 16.71 -1.41 -19.89
N ARG A 74 17.80 -0.72 -20.26
CA ARG A 74 17.81 0.20 -21.41
C ARG A 74 17.65 -0.51 -22.75
N LYS A 75 18.20 -1.72 -22.87
CA LYS A 75 18.10 -2.55 -24.08
C LYS A 75 16.80 -3.35 -24.13
N ASN A 76 16.37 -3.82 -22.98
CA ASN A 76 15.19 -4.64 -22.77
C ASN A 76 14.25 -3.91 -21.80
N PRO A 77 13.58 -2.84 -22.25
CA PRO A 77 12.62 -2.16 -21.40
C PRO A 77 11.52 -3.17 -21.02
N PRO A 78 11.12 -3.23 -19.74
CA PRO A 78 9.97 -4.03 -19.36
C PRO A 78 8.76 -3.53 -20.15
N ALA A 79 7.94 -4.46 -20.66
CA ALA A 79 6.72 -4.11 -21.38
C ALA A 79 5.85 -3.22 -20.47
N THR A 80 5.85 -1.91 -20.72
CA THR A 80 5.21 -0.92 -19.85
C THR A 80 3.76 -0.68 -20.26
N SER A 81 3.13 -1.64 -20.95
CA SER A 81 1.71 -1.54 -21.31
C SER A 81 0.88 -2.33 -20.32
N LEU A 82 0.79 -1.82 -19.09
CA LEU A 82 -0.33 -2.19 -18.23
C LEU A 82 -1.54 -1.44 -18.79
N THR A 83 -2.40 -2.14 -19.55
CA THR A 83 -3.71 -1.61 -19.93
C THR A 83 -4.45 -1.19 -18.67
N PHE A 84 -4.93 0.04 -18.61
CA PHE A 84 -5.64 0.49 -17.43
C PHE A 84 -6.97 -0.27 -17.31
N LEU A 85 -7.45 -0.43 -16.08
CA LEU A 85 -8.64 -1.26 -15.82
C LEU A 85 -9.89 -0.69 -16.52
N ASN A 86 -9.95 0.64 -16.63
CA ASN A 86 -11.01 1.38 -17.33
C ASN A 86 -10.98 1.20 -18.86
N GLU A 87 -9.85 0.81 -19.44
CA GLU A 87 -9.68 0.63 -20.89
C GLU A 87 -10.18 -0.75 -21.37
N ILE A 88 -10.48 -1.68 -20.46
CA ILE A 88 -10.95 -3.03 -20.80
C ILE A 88 -12.49 -2.99 -20.96
N PRO A 89 -13.06 -3.03 -22.18
CA PRO A 89 -14.51 -2.88 -22.36
C PRO A 89 -15.28 -4.18 -22.01
N ASN A 90 -16.56 -4.04 -21.67
CA ASN A 90 -17.52 -5.15 -21.52
C ASN A 90 -17.07 -6.26 -20.55
N LYS A 91 -16.39 -5.90 -19.47
CA LYS A 91 -16.01 -6.82 -18.39
C LYS A 91 -16.53 -6.31 -17.06
N TYR A 92 -16.99 -7.25 -16.23
CA TYR A 92 -17.24 -7.02 -14.83
C TYR A 92 -15.90 -7.00 -14.08
N ARG A 93 -15.61 -5.90 -13.38
CA ARG A 93 -14.29 -5.62 -12.80
C ARG A 93 -14.33 -5.76 -11.29
N ILE A 94 -13.55 -6.70 -10.78
CA ILE A 94 -13.39 -6.95 -9.34
C ILE A 94 -11.96 -6.60 -8.96
N VAL A 95 -11.81 -5.72 -7.96
CA VAL A 95 -10.52 -5.31 -7.42
C VAL A 95 -10.40 -5.77 -5.97
N PHE A 96 -9.24 -6.31 -5.61
CA PHE A 96 -8.87 -6.58 -4.22
C PHE A 96 -7.48 -6.04 -3.94
N LEU A 97 -7.36 -5.13 -2.97
CA LEU A 97 -6.10 -4.47 -2.64
C LEU A 97 -5.89 -4.36 -1.14
N ASN A 98 -4.65 -4.57 -0.72
CA ASN A 98 -4.23 -4.18 0.62
C ASN A 98 -3.88 -2.69 0.60
N ALA A 99 -4.71 -1.87 1.24
CA ALA A 99 -4.52 -0.42 1.28
C ALA A 99 -3.50 0.02 2.34
N ASN A 100 -3.16 -0.86 3.29
CA ASN A 100 -2.29 -0.58 4.43
C ASN A 100 -2.57 0.80 5.07
N SER A 101 -3.83 1.05 5.45
CA SER A 101 -4.44 2.30 5.89
C SER A 101 -5.22 3.06 4.79
N LEU A 102 -6.31 2.48 4.30
CA LEU A 102 -7.24 3.18 3.39
C LEU A 102 -7.67 4.56 3.93
N HIS A 103 -7.82 4.70 5.25
CA HIS A 103 -8.10 6.01 5.88
C HIS A 103 -7.14 7.15 5.46
N LYS A 104 -5.88 6.85 5.15
CA LYS A 104 -4.90 7.86 4.71
C LYS A 104 -4.90 8.08 3.20
N HIS A 105 -5.40 7.10 2.46
CA HIS A 105 -5.26 7.01 1.00
C HIS A 105 -6.61 7.13 0.29
N ILE A 106 -7.69 7.46 1.00
CA ILE A 106 -9.02 7.51 0.42
C ILE A 106 -9.12 8.56 -0.70
N GLU A 107 -8.41 9.69 -0.57
CA GLU A 107 -8.34 10.71 -1.64
C GLU A 107 -7.55 10.23 -2.86
N ASP A 108 -6.47 9.48 -2.63
CA ASP A 108 -5.70 8.85 -3.71
C ASP A 108 -6.60 7.87 -4.49
N VAL A 109 -7.41 7.06 -3.78
CA VAL A 109 -8.37 6.14 -4.39
C VAL A 109 -9.48 6.89 -5.14
N ARG A 110 -10.00 7.99 -4.59
CA ARG A 110 -11.03 8.81 -5.24
C ARG A 110 -10.56 9.44 -6.55
N SER A 111 -9.28 9.78 -6.62
CA SER A 111 -8.67 10.40 -7.81
C SER A 111 -8.16 9.38 -8.84
N ASP A 112 -8.12 8.08 -8.49
CA ASP A 112 -7.70 7.01 -9.39
C ASP A 112 -8.87 6.50 -10.24
N TYR A 113 -8.98 7.04 -11.46
CA TYR A 113 -10.00 6.64 -12.44
C TYR A 113 -9.96 5.16 -12.83
N SER A 114 -8.79 4.53 -12.78
CA SER A 114 -8.67 3.11 -13.12
C SER A 114 -9.31 2.28 -12.00
N LEU A 115 -9.02 2.59 -10.73
CA LEU A 115 -9.65 1.92 -9.58
C LEU A 115 -11.15 2.18 -9.50
N THR A 116 -11.59 3.43 -9.61
CA THR A 116 -13.02 3.78 -9.52
C THR A 116 -13.84 3.28 -10.72
N SER A 117 -13.19 2.81 -11.79
CA SER A 117 -13.89 2.15 -12.90
C SER A 117 -14.37 0.73 -12.55
N ALA A 118 -13.88 0.13 -11.47
CA ALA A 118 -14.25 -1.21 -11.04
C ALA A 118 -15.71 -1.29 -10.56
N ASP A 119 -16.36 -2.42 -10.79
CA ASP A 119 -17.77 -2.63 -10.41
C ASP A 119 -17.91 -3.10 -8.96
N LEU A 120 -16.86 -3.77 -8.47
CA LEU A 120 -16.70 -4.23 -7.10
C LEU A 120 -15.25 -4.06 -6.66
N ILE A 121 -15.03 -3.43 -5.52
CA ILE A 121 -13.71 -3.17 -4.94
C ILE A 121 -13.74 -3.63 -3.49
N CYS A 122 -12.71 -4.36 -3.06
CA CYS A 122 -12.50 -4.63 -1.66
C CYS A 122 -11.09 -4.21 -1.25
N PHE A 123 -11.01 -3.48 -0.14
CA PHE A 123 -9.77 -3.13 0.50
C PHE A 123 -9.61 -3.90 1.80
N CYS A 124 -8.41 -4.43 2.04
CA CYS A 124 -8.01 -4.91 3.36
C CYS A 124 -7.01 -3.96 4.03
N GLU A 125 -6.88 -4.11 5.35
CA GLU A 125 -6.16 -3.18 6.22
C GLU A 125 -6.64 -1.73 6.04
N THR A 126 -7.96 -1.53 6.10
CA THR A 126 -8.56 -0.19 5.93
C THR A 126 -8.16 0.76 7.07
N LYS A 127 -8.02 0.21 8.28
CA LYS A 127 -7.71 0.94 9.53
C LYS A 127 -8.74 2.03 9.85
N PHE A 128 -9.97 1.82 9.39
CA PHE A 128 -11.10 2.64 9.78
C PHE A 128 -11.48 2.40 11.25
N LEU A 129 -12.13 3.39 11.83
CA LEU A 129 -12.75 3.34 13.14
C LEU A 129 -14.28 3.42 12.96
N PRO A 130 -15.06 2.76 13.83
CA PRO A 130 -16.52 2.87 13.78
C PRO A 130 -17.05 4.31 13.89
N CYS A 131 -16.27 5.21 14.50
CA CYS A 131 -16.59 6.63 14.62
C CYS A 131 -16.07 7.51 13.48
N ASP A 132 -15.39 6.95 12.47
CA ASP A 132 -14.93 7.73 11.32
C ASP A 132 -16.13 8.29 10.53
N ASN A 133 -16.04 9.58 10.20
CA ASN A 133 -17.02 10.26 9.38
C ASN A 133 -17.15 9.57 8.00
N GLU A 134 -18.36 9.49 7.46
CA GLU A 134 -18.63 8.91 6.15
C GLU A 134 -17.80 9.56 5.02
N TYR A 135 -17.54 10.87 5.11
CA TYR A 135 -16.67 11.58 4.17
C TYR A 135 -15.24 11.02 4.15
N LEU A 136 -14.78 10.33 5.18
CA LEU A 136 -13.45 9.71 5.22
C LEU A 136 -13.46 8.27 4.73
N THR A 137 -14.63 7.68 4.48
CA THR A 137 -14.75 6.24 4.21
C THR A 137 -15.56 5.87 2.98
N LYS A 138 -16.41 6.76 2.43
CA LYS A 138 -17.25 6.46 1.25
C LYS A 138 -16.51 6.72 -0.07
N LEU A 139 -16.90 6.01 -1.13
CA LEU A 139 -16.53 6.34 -2.51
C LEU A 139 -17.78 6.82 -3.25
N GLN A 140 -17.64 7.82 -4.11
CA GLN A 140 -18.77 8.38 -4.86
C GLN A 140 -19.29 7.36 -5.88
N ASN A 141 -20.62 7.21 -5.99
CA ASN A 141 -21.30 6.23 -6.86
C ASN A 141 -21.10 4.76 -6.44
N PHE A 142 -20.68 4.53 -5.19
CA PHE A 142 -20.55 3.20 -4.60
C PHE A 142 -21.37 3.10 -3.32
N HIS A 143 -22.07 1.99 -3.17
CA HIS A 143 -22.47 1.50 -1.86
C HIS A 143 -21.24 1.03 -1.09
N THR A 144 -21.23 1.27 0.23
CA THR A 144 -20.08 0.96 1.09
C THR A 144 -20.52 0.00 2.19
N TYR A 145 -19.80 -1.10 2.34
CA TYR A 145 -19.87 -2.03 3.46
C TYR A 145 -18.53 -2.07 4.17
N ARG A 146 -18.54 -2.08 5.51
CA ARG A 146 -17.34 -2.00 6.34
C ARG A 146 -17.38 -3.06 7.42
N GLN A 147 -16.32 -3.87 7.45
CA GLN A 147 -15.93 -4.68 8.58
C GLN A 147 -14.80 -3.96 9.30
N ASP A 148 -15.15 -3.07 10.23
CA ASP A 148 -14.17 -2.35 11.03
C ASP A 148 -13.63 -3.26 12.15
N SER A 149 -12.31 -3.29 12.29
CA SER A 149 -11.69 -3.96 13.42
C SER A 149 -11.79 -3.13 14.70
N ILE A 150 -11.93 -3.80 15.84
CA ILE A 150 -12.00 -3.12 17.15
C ILE A 150 -10.61 -2.55 17.47
N ALA A 151 -10.56 -1.24 17.74
CA ALA A 151 -9.35 -0.58 18.22
C ALA A 151 -8.97 -1.11 19.61
N PRO A 152 -7.71 -1.52 19.84
CA PRO A 152 -7.22 -1.69 21.20
C PRO A 152 -7.27 -0.33 21.91
N GLN A 153 -7.84 -0.31 23.13
CA GLN A 153 -8.11 0.87 23.96
C GLN A 153 -7.25 2.11 23.64
N GLY A 154 -7.91 3.22 23.25
CA GLY A 154 -7.29 4.51 22.92
C GLY A 154 -7.54 4.98 21.48
N HIS A 155 -6.85 6.04 21.04
CA HIS A 155 -6.91 6.58 19.67
C HIS A 155 -6.06 5.77 18.65
N ILE A 156 -5.77 4.50 18.93
CA ILE A 156 -4.93 3.66 18.06
C ILE A 156 -5.83 3.00 17.02
N ARG A 157 -5.64 3.37 15.75
CA ARG A 157 -6.37 2.74 14.64
C ARG A 157 -6.01 1.25 14.54
N PRO A 158 -6.98 0.36 14.28
CA PRO A 158 -6.73 -1.07 14.17
C PRO A 158 -5.80 -1.36 12.98
N SER A 159 -5.05 -2.45 13.03
CA SER A 159 -4.19 -2.89 11.92
C SER A 159 -4.97 -3.61 10.80
N TYR A 160 -6.25 -3.85 11.01
CA TYR A 160 -7.10 -4.75 10.24
C TYR A 160 -8.38 -4.02 9.81
N GLY A 161 -9.21 -4.72 9.05
CA GLY A 161 -10.49 -4.24 8.56
C GLY A 161 -10.64 -4.44 7.07
N LEU A 162 -11.84 -4.84 6.65
CA LEU A 162 -12.26 -4.94 5.26
C LEU A 162 -13.26 -3.84 4.93
N ALA A 163 -13.18 -3.30 3.72
CA ALA A 163 -14.25 -2.46 3.18
C ALA A 163 -14.56 -2.89 1.76
N ILE A 164 -15.83 -3.18 1.51
CA ILE A 164 -16.35 -3.53 0.19
C ILE A 164 -17.10 -2.33 -0.36
N TYR A 165 -16.75 -1.94 -1.59
CA TYR A 165 -17.41 -0.93 -2.37
C TYR A 165 -17.98 -1.57 -3.62
N TYR A 166 -19.28 -1.44 -3.87
CA TYR A 166 -19.90 -1.89 -5.12
C TYR A 166 -20.68 -0.75 -5.74
N LYS A 167 -20.62 -0.62 -7.07
CA LYS A 167 -21.29 0.49 -7.76
C LYS A 167 -22.78 0.48 -7.47
N GLU A 168 -23.41 1.65 -7.47
CA GLU A 168 -24.86 1.79 -7.30
C GLU A 168 -25.67 1.06 -8.38
N CYS A 169 -25.08 0.83 -9.57
CA CYS A 169 -25.70 0.06 -10.64
C CYS A 169 -25.49 -1.47 -10.50
N THR A 170 -24.74 -1.94 -9.50
CA THR A 170 -24.48 -3.35 -9.26
C THR A 170 -25.61 -3.94 -8.42
N SER A 171 -26.32 -4.92 -8.97
CA SER A 171 -27.33 -5.68 -8.24
C SER A 171 -26.69 -6.70 -7.29
N VAL A 172 -27.02 -6.60 -6.00
CA VAL A 172 -26.53 -7.47 -4.93
C VAL A 172 -27.72 -8.15 -4.27
N ASP A 173 -27.61 -9.44 -3.98
CA ASP A 173 -28.59 -10.15 -3.18
C ASP A 173 -28.26 -9.97 -1.69
N GLY A 174 -29.14 -9.27 -0.97
CA GLY A 174 -28.95 -8.95 0.45
C GLY A 174 -27.78 -8.00 0.73
N TYR A 175 -27.05 -8.27 1.81
CA TYR A 175 -25.91 -7.49 2.28
C TYR A 175 -24.68 -8.38 2.42
N PRO A 176 -23.45 -7.83 2.32
CA PRO A 176 -22.26 -8.61 2.58
C PRO A 176 -22.26 -9.27 3.96
N ILE A 177 -21.76 -10.50 4.03
CA ILE A 177 -21.76 -11.34 5.23
C ILE A 177 -20.32 -11.61 5.65
N ASP A 178 -19.98 -11.24 6.88
CA ASP A 178 -18.66 -11.51 7.47
C ASP A 178 -18.57 -12.95 7.96
N VAL A 179 -17.52 -13.66 7.53
CA VAL A 179 -17.20 -15.01 7.97
C VAL A 179 -15.77 -15.01 8.47
N ASN A 180 -15.55 -14.45 9.66
CA ASN A 180 -14.22 -14.28 10.21
C ASN A 180 -13.76 -15.49 11.02
N SER A 181 -12.45 -15.74 11.04
CA SER A 181 -11.81 -16.58 12.07
C SER A 181 -10.95 -15.71 12.97
N LYS A 182 -10.35 -16.31 14.00
CA LYS A 182 -9.51 -15.59 14.98
C LYS A 182 -8.38 -14.75 14.34
N THR A 183 -7.95 -15.10 13.13
CA THR A 183 -6.74 -14.53 12.50
C THR A 183 -6.90 -14.20 11.02
N ILE A 184 -8.08 -14.42 10.44
CA ILE A 184 -8.36 -14.22 9.01
C ILE A 184 -9.67 -13.46 8.92
N GLU A 185 -9.63 -12.37 8.16
CA GLU A 185 -10.81 -11.58 7.84
C GLU A 185 -11.36 -12.05 6.51
N SER A 186 -12.67 -12.31 6.44
CA SER A 186 -13.31 -12.49 5.14
C SER A 186 -14.76 -12.08 5.15
N SER A 187 -15.20 -11.55 4.02
CA SER A 187 -16.58 -11.12 3.78
C SER A 187 -17.04 -11.67 2.43
N LEU A 188 -18.28 -12.13 2.39
CA LEU A 188 -18.97 -12.69 1.23
C LEU A 188 -19.94 -11.65 0.68
N ILE A 189 -20.06 -11.54 -0.65
CA ILE A 189 -21.09 -10.74 -1.31
C ILE A 189 -21.67 -11.54 -2.47
N GLN A 190 -23.00 -11.65 -2.53
CA GLN A 190 -23.71 -12.34 -3.60
C GLN A 190 -24.17 -11.33 -4.64
N LEU A 191 -23.64 -11.43 -5.85
CA LEU A 191 -23.98 -10.56 -6.97
C LEU A 191 -25.08 -11.22 -7.80
N GLN A 192 -26.14 -10.47 -8.12
CA GLN A 192 -27.16 -10.91 -9.06
C GLN A 192 -26.64 -10.66 -10.47
N TYR A 193 -26.40 -11.73 -11.23
CA TYR A 193 -25.92 -11.64 -12.61
C TYR A 193 -26.95 -12.27 -13.55
N PRO A 194 -27.15 -11.78 -14.79
CA PRO A 194 -28.22 -12.23 -15.68
C PRO A 194 -28.24 -13.74 -15.99
N ILE A 195 -27.10 -14.42 -15.84
CA ILE A 195 -26.96 -15.84 -16.22
C ILE A 195 -26.94 -16.73 -14.98
N ASN A 196 -26.14 -16.39 -13.96
CA ASN A 196 -26.02 -17.12 -12.70
C ASN A 196 -25.57 -16.15 -11.62
N ASP A 197 -26.12 -16.27 -10.41
CA ASP A 197 -25.62 -15.54 -9.26
C ASP A 197 -24.15 -15.86 -8.99
N LEU A 198 -23.38 -14.82 -8.65
CA LEU A 198 -21.95 -14.93 -8.37
C LEU A 198 -21.69 -14.60 -6.90
N LEU A 199 -21.27 -15.61 -6.13
CA LEU A 199 -20.79 -15.41 -4.78
C LEU A 199 -19.30 -15.06 -4.79
N VAL A 200 -18.95 -13.86 -4.33
CA VAL A 200 -17.57 -13.38 -4.23
C VAL A 200 -17.15 -13.37 -2.77
N CYS A 201 -16.05 -14.05 -2.45
CA CYS A 201 -15.43 -14.01 -1.13
C CYS A 201 -14.15 -13.17 -1.17
N PHE A 202 -14.10 -12.09 -0.38
CA PHE A 202 -12.88 -11.37 -0.12
C PHE A 202 -12.24 -11.88 1.16
N LEU A 203 -10.96 -12.23 1.09
CA LEU A 203 -10.26 -12.83 2.22
C LEU A 203 -8.89 -12.19 2.39
N TYR A 204 -8.57 -11.82 3.63
CA TYR A 204 -7.25 -11.35 4.02
C TYR A 204 -6.62 -12.26 5.09
N ARG A 205 -5.46 -12.85 4.73
CA ARG A 205 -4.60 -13.59 5.66
C ARG A 205 -3.38 -12.74 6.02
N PRO A 206 -3.24 -12.29 7.27
CA PRO A 206 -2.05 -11.58 7.73
C PRO A 206 -0.77 -12.41 7.55
N PRO A 207 0.40 -11.79 7.31
CA PRO A 207 1.65 -12.52 7.06
C PRO A 207 2.07 -13.47 8.19
N LYS A 208 1.70 -13.14 9.44
CA LYS A 208 2.00 -13.94 10.64
C LYS A 208 1.09 -15.14 10.82
N THR A 209 -0.03 -15.21 10.08
CA THR A 209 -1.03 -16.27 10.22
C THR A 209 -0.61 -17.52 9.44
N PRO A 210 -0.53 -18.71 10.07
CA PRO A 210 -0.15 -19.95 9.40
C PRO A 210 -1.06 -20.31 8.21
N ILE A 211 -0.52 -20.95 7.18
CA ILE A 211 -1.32 -21.43 6.02
C ILE A 211 -2.38 -22.44 6.47
N LYS A 212 -2.08 -23.26 7.49
CA LYS A 212 -3.04 -24.23 8.04
C LYS A 212 -4.33 -23.53 8.52
N SER A 213 -4.21 -22.36 9.15
CA SER A 213 -5.36 -21.56 9.57
C SER A 213 -6.19 -21.09 8.37
N LEU A 214 -5.56 -20.74 7.25
CA LEU A 214 -6.25 -20.41 6.01
C LEU A 214 -7.01 -21.61 5.44
N LEU A 215 -6.41 -22.79 5.41
CA LEU A 215 -7.10 -23.99 4.92
C LEU A 215 -8.31 -24.34 5.79
N THR A 216 -8.19 -24.22 7.12
CA THR A 216 -9.32 -24.41 8.03
C THR A 216 -10.43 -23.38 7.76
N HIS A 217 -10.07 -22.11 7.55
CA HIS A 217 -11.02 -21.04 7.22
C HIS A 217 -11.72 -21.27 5.87
N LEU A 218 -11.00 -21.70 4.84
CA LEU A 218 -11.61 -21.98 3.54
C LEU A 218 -12.64 -23.11 3.61
N ASN A 219 -12.51 -24.06 4.55
CA ASN A 219 -13.50 -25.10 4.76
C ASN A 219 -14.78 -24.59 5.44
N THR A 220 -14.77 -23.43 6.09
CA THR A 220 -15.99 -22.82 6.65
C THR A 220 -16.76 -22.00 5.62
N LEU A 221 -16.20 -21.80 4.43
CA LEU A 221 -16.81 -21.04 3.32
C LEU A 221 -17.49 -21.95 2.27
N LYS A 222 -17.42 -23.28 2.46
CA LYS A 222 -18.10 -24.28 1.64
C LYS A 222 -19.50 -24.53 2.19
#